data_AF-A0A2J6RIM1-F1
#
_entry.id   AF-A0A2J6RIM1-F1
#
_cell.length_a   1.000
_cell.length_b   1.000
_cell.length_c   1.000
_cell.angle_alpha   90.00
_cell.angle_beta   90.00
_cell.angle_gamma   90.00
#
_symmetry.space_group_name_H-M   'P 1'
#
loop_
_entity.id
_entity.type
_entity.pdbx_description
1 polymer ?
#
loop_
_entity_poly.entity_id
_entity_poly.type
_entity_poly.pdbx_seq_one_letter_code
_entity_poly.pdbx_strand_id
1 'polypeptide(L)'
;MSDPPTPPAVQTAAKPPIVFKCLGMKPDVCLNVLGQDYHAHSILLKLLSAFFWTFLDSADKETSVMQASEAKLTSKFRYEWITKVDEDGSWHMISAPSTHQEPSEVSAVKNGPETQQKAFGNFLCAMHFKPCELEECEEFILMTELADHYRALRILSQSLNGALPRQLRLAHVYDVPAYAKELFEVAIKLRNALLLQECLIYLVSPWHRPLYRSLLDPKFKKIAHVGYLSVAEKIADFQTEIAN
;
A
#
# COMPACT_ATOMS: atom_id res chain seq x y z
N MET A 1 3.41 -53.50 -1.61
CA MET A 1 3.68 -52.22 -0.95
C MET A 1 4.43 -51.39 -1.97
N SER A 2 3.70 -50.56 -2.70
CA SER A 2 4.23 -49.72 -3.77
C SER A 2 4.10 -48.29 -3.29
N ASP A 3 5.21 -47.57 -3.26
CA ASP A 3 5.26 -46.18 -2.82
C ASP A 3 4.32 -45.30 -3.68
N PRO A 4 3.61 -44.33 -3.07
CA PRO A 4 2.81 -43.40 -3.83
C PRO A 4 3.71 -42.44 -4.64
N PRO A 5 3.29 -42.03 -5.84
CA PRO A 5 4.05 -41.12 -6.68
C PRO A 5 4.11 -39.74 -6.02
N THR A 6 5.33 -39.21 -5.89
CA THR A 6 5.59 -37.83 -5.48
C THR A 6 4.88 -36.88 -6.44
N PRO A 7 4.05 -35.93 -5.95
CA PRO A 7 3.44 -34.95 -6.83
C PRO A 7 4.52 -34.06 -7.46
N PRO A 8 4.43 -33.73 -8.76
CA PRO A 8 5.38 -32.83 -9.40
C PRO A 8 5.30 -31.46 -8.73
N ALA A 9 6.45 -30.93 -8.33
CA ALA A 9 6.60 -29.56 -7.85
C ALA A 9 5.95 -28.61 -8.86
N VAL A 10 4.93 -27.87 -8.41
CA VAL A 10 4.26 -26.85 -9.20
C VAL A 10 5.29 -25.74 -9.46
N GLN A 11 5.94 -25.79 -10.62
CA GLN A 11 6.71 -24.66 -11.14
C GLN A 11 5.70 -23.60 -11.54
N THR A 12 5.44 -22.65 -10.64
CA THR A 12 4.65 -21.46 -10.90
C THR A 12 5.32 -20.69 -12.05
N ALA A 13 4.64 -20.57 -13.19
CA ALA A 13 5.12 -19.81 -14.33
C ALA A 13 5.44 -18.37 -13.91
N ALA A 14 6.69 -17.95 -14.09
CA ALA A 14 7.16 -16.63 -13.66
C ALA A 14 6.42 -15.51 -14.43
N LYS A 15 5.80 -14.57 -13.70
CA LYS A 15 5.14 -13.40 -14.27
C LYS A 15 6.19 -12.47 -14.92
N PRO A 16 5.85 -11.76 -16.03
CA PRO A 16 6.80 -10.85 -16.67
C PRO A 16 7.16 -9.69 -15.74
N PRO A 17 8.42 -9.22 -15.74
CA PRO A 17 8.86 -8.14 -14.84
C PRO A 17 8.22 -6.80 -15.21
N ILE A 18 7.77 -6.05 -14.19
CA ILE A 18 7.20 -4.72 -14.33
C ILE A 18 8.32 -3.69 -14.27
N VAL A 19 8.57 -3.01 -15.39
CA VAL A 19 9.69 -2.08 -15.52
C VAL A 19 9.22 -0.62 -15.44
N PHE A 20 9.64 0.08 -14.40
CA PHE A 20 9.48 1.52 -14.31
C PHE A 20 10.53 2.20 -15.18
N LYS A 21 10.11 3.17 -15.99
CA LYS A 21 10.98 3.93 -16.89
C LYS A 21 11.17 5.33 -16.31
N CYS A 22 12.40 5.82 -16.29
CA CYS A 22 12.76 7.20 -15.96
C CYS A 22 13.69 7.73 -17.05
N LEU A 23 13.55 9.00 -17.43
CA LEU A 23 14.22 9.57 -18.60
C LEU A 23 15.75 9.41 -18.51
N GLY A 24 16.33 8.72 -19.51
CA GLY A 24 17.77 8.52 -19.62
C GLY A 24 18.39 7.58 -18.57
N MET A 25 17.59 7.00 -17.67
CA MET A 25 18.07 6.14 -16.58
C MET A 25 17.71 4.68 -16.85
N LYS A 26 18.63 3.78 -16.47
CA LYS A 26 18.36 2.35 -16.42
C LYS A 26 17.95 1.97 -14.99
N PRO A 27 16.96 1.09 -14.80
CA PRO A 27 16.62 0.57 -13.49
C PRO A 27 17.84 -0.14 -12.88
N ASP A 28 18.16 0.18 -11.63
CA ASP A 28 19.28 -0.35 -10.87
C ASP A 28 18.84 -1.15 -9.64
N VAL A 29 17.54 -1.26 -9.42
CA VAL A 29 16.91 -2.03 -8.33
C VAL A 29 15.96 -3.07 -8.91
N CYS A 30 16.06 -4.31 -8.45
CA CYS A 30 15.04 -5.35 -8.64
C CYS A 30 14.38 -5.66 -7.29
N LEU A 31 13.06 -5.55 -7.23
CA LEU A 31 12.22 -5.83 -6.08
C LEU A 31 11.33 -7.03 -6.43
N ASN A 32 11.60 -8.22 -5.89
CA ASN A 32 10.71 -9.37 -6.04
C ASN A 32 9.65 -9.33 -4.93
N VAL A 33 8.43 -8.94 -5.31
CA VAL A 33 7.28 -8.91 -4.41
C VAL A 33 6.37 -10.09 -4.69
N LEU A 34 6.41 -11.08 -3.78
CA LEU A 34 5.55 -12.26 -3.83
C LEU A 34 5.62 -13.01 -5.18
N GLY A 35 6.81 -13.08 -5.78
CA GLY A 35 7.01 -13.71 -7.10
C GLY A 35 6.79 -12.80 -8.32
N GLN A 36 6.45 -11.52 -8.11
CA GLN A 36 6.41 -10.50 -9.16
C GLN A 36 7.65 -9.61 -9.08
N ASP A 37 8.43 -9.53 -10.16
CA ASP A 37 9.60 -8.65 -10.24
C ASP A 37 9.19 -7.23 -10.62
N TYR A 38 9.72 -6.25 -9.90
CA TYR A 38 9.61 -4.83 -10.19
C TYR A 38 11.00 -4.22 -10.37
N HIS A 39 11.25 -3.66 -11.55
CA HIS A 39 12.50 -2.96 -11.83
C HIS A 39 12.32 -1.47 -11.62
N ALA A 40 13.05 -0.91 -10.67
CA ALA A 40 12.91 0.46 -10.19
C ALA A 40 14.26 1.21 -10.15
N HIS A 41 14.21 2.50 -9.78
CA HIS A 41 15.38 3.36 -9.68
C HIS A 41 15.67 3.69 -8.21
N SER A 42 16.85 3.32 -7.72
CA SER A 42 17.26 3.53 -6.33
C SER A 42 17.19 5.01 -5.94
N ILE A 43 17.52 5.91 -6.86
CA ILE A 43 17.48 7.37 -6.62
C ILE A 43 16.08 7.84 -6.21
N LEU A 44 15.03 7.35 -6.88
CA LEU A 44 13.65 7.76 -6.60
C LEU A 44 13.17 7.14 -5.30
N LEU A 45 13.47 5.86 -5.08
CA LEU A 45 13.13 5.18 -3.83
C LEU A 45 13.77 5.89 -2.63
N LYS A 46 15.07 6.20 -2.69
CA LYS A 46 15.80 6.91 -1.62
C LYS A 46 15.31 8.34 -1.41
N LEU A 47 14.95 9.04 -2.49
CA LEU A 47 14.46 10.42 -2.39
C LEU A 47 13.09 10.50 -1.69
N LEU A 48 12.24 9.50 -1.92
CA LEU A 48 10.82 9.54 -1.55
C LEU A 48 10.45 8.67 -0.34
N SER A 49 11.39 7.83 0.13
CA SER A 49 11.22 6.97 1.29
C SER A 49 12.46 7.02 2.17
N ALA A 50 12.26 7.43 3.42
CA ALA A 50 13.31 7.39 4.43
C ALA A 50 13.77 5.94 4.70
N PHE A 51 12.89 4.95 4.55
CA PHE A 51 13.26 3.55 4.65
C PHE A 51 14.28 3.17 3.57
N PHE A 52 13.96 3.39 2.29
CA PHE A 52 14.87 3.01 1.21
C PHE A 52 16.17 3.81 1.25
N TRP A 53 16.14 5.06 1.70
CA TRP A 53 17.34 5.86 1.95
C TRP A 53 18.29 5.18 2.94
N THR A 54 17.78 4.72 4.09
CA THR A 54 18.58 4.08 5.13
C THR A 54 19.04 2.67 4.75
N PHE A 55 18.14 1.87 4.18
CA PHE A 55 18.39 0.43 4.04
C PHE A 55 18.96 0.01 2.70
N LEU A 56 18.92 0.82 1.63
CA LEU A 56 19.55 0.43 0.37
C LEU A 56 21.09 0.46 0.46
N ASP A 57 21.67 1.43 1.18
CA ASP A 57 23.12 1.61 1.29
C ASP A 57 23.71 1.16 2.63
N SER A 58 22.98 0.41 3.46
CA SER A 58 23.48 -0.04 4.76
C SER A 58 24.70 -0.96 4.61
N ALA A 59 25.73 -0.78 5.45
CA ALA A 59 27.03 -1.47 5.37
C ALA A 59 26.94 -3.02 5.33
N ASP A 60 25.94 -3.62 6.00
CA ASP A 60 25.68 -5.07 5.94
C ASP A 60 25.37 -5.57 4.50
N LYS A 61 25.00 -4.65 3.61
CA LYS A 61 24.69 -4.90 2.19
C LYS A 61 25.86 -4.62 1.25
N GLU A 62 26.85 -3.81 1.66
CA GLU A 62 28.10 -3.69 0.92
C GLU A 62 28.94 -4.97 1.03
N THR A 63 28.94 -5.63 2.18
CA THR A 63 29.64 -6.90 2.40
C THR A 63 29.06 -8.02 1.54
N SER A 64 27.74 -8.04 1.32
CA SER A 64 27.09 -8.99 0.41
C SER A 64 27.29 -8.62 -1.06
N VAL A 65 27.45 -7.33 -1.42
CA VAL A 65 27.91 -6.93 -2.78
C VAL A 65 29.37 -7.32 -3.02
N MET A 66 30.23 -7.28 -1.99
CA MET A 66 31.62 -7.75 -2.08
C MET A 66 31.73 -9.28 -2.12
N GLN A 67 30.90 -10.03 -1.37
CA GLN A 67 30.85 -11.50 -1.47
C GLN A 67 30.12 -11.99 -2.72
N ALA A 68 29.10 -11.27 -3.19
CA ALA A 68 28.47 -11.50 -4.49
C ALA A 68 29.38 -11.09 -5.66
N SER A 69 30.51 -10.40 -5.41
CA SER A 69 31.46 -10.05 -6.47
C SER A 69 32.20 -11.27 -7.04
N GLU A 70 32.32 -12.36 -6.27
CA GLU A 70 32.81 -13.66 -6.75
C GLU A 70 31.72 -14.49 -7.44
N ALA A 71 30.43 -14.24 -7.14
CA ALA A 71 29.26 -14.85 -7.78
C ALA A 71 28.62 -13.97 -8.88
N LYS A 72 29.27 -12.87 -9.28
CA LYS A 72 28.72 -11.76 -10.08
C LYS A 72 28.61 -12.02 -11.58
N LEU A 73 28.29 -13.24 -11.97
CA LEU A 73 28.07 -13.57 -13.39
C LEU A 73 26.59 -13.53 -13.80
N THR A 74 25.65 -13.37 -12.87
CA THR A 74 24.20 -13.55 -13.17
C THR A 74 23.30 -12.34 -12.85
N SER A 75 23.69 -11.43 -11.95
CA SER A 75 22.83 -10.33 -11.49
C SER A 75 23.20 -9.00 -12.15
N LYS A 76 22.23 -8.38 -12.85
CA LYS A 76 22.39 -7.13 -13.63
C LYS A 76 22.08 -5.87 -12.81
N PHE A 77 21.46 -6.02 -11.64
CA PHE A 77 20.98 -4.91 -10.80
C PHE A 77 21.95 -4.62 -9.65
N ARG A 78 22.00 -3.35 -9.22
CA ARG A 78 22.84 -2.93 -8.08
C ARG A 78 22.24 -3.39 -6.75
N TYR A 79 20.92 -3.43 -6.68
CA TYR A 79 20.18 -3.87 -5.50
C TYR A 79 19.15 -4.91 -5.90
N GLU A 80 19.15 -6.05 -5.22
CA GLU A 80 18.16 -7.10 -5.39
C GLU A 80 17.55 -7.42 -4.03
N TRP A 81 16.22 -7.36 -3.96
CA TRP A 81 15.49 -7.59 -2.73
C TRP A 81 14.35 -8.56 -2.99
N ILE A 82 14.11 -9.43 -2.02
CA ILE A 82 13.06 -10.45 -2.07
C ILE A 82 12.09 -10.25 -0.92
N THR A 83 10.89 -10.79 -1.10
CA THR A 83 9.89 -10.82 -0.03
C THR A 83 10.19 -11.94 0.94
N LYS A 84 10.09 -11.61 2.23
CA LYS A 84 10.00 -12.59 3.31
C LYS A 84 8.61 -12.46 3.94
N VAL A 85 7.91 -13.59 4.05
CA VAL A 85 6.61 -13.66 4.73
C VAL A 85 6.86 -14.07 6.18
N ASP A 86 6.27 -13.34 7.10
CA ASP A 86 6.34 -13.59 8.55
C ASP A 86 5.23 -14.55 9.00
N GLU A 87 5.36 -15.11 10.20
CA GLU A 87 4.44 -16.13 10.74
C GLU A 87 2.99 -15.63 10.89
N ASP A 88 2.79 -14.31 10.99
CA ASP A 88 1.49 -13.66 11.09
C ASP A 88 0.82 -13.40 9.72
N GLY A 89 1.47 -13.81 8.63
CA GLY A 89 1.02 -13.57 7.26
C GLY A 89 1.27 -12.15 6.75
N SER A 90 1.94 -11.30 7.55
CA SER A 90 2.53 -10.05 7.06
C SER A 90 3.81 -10.34 6.29
N TRP A 91 4.29 -9.36 5.51
CA TRP A 91 5.49 -9.54 4.72
C TRP A 91 6.33 -8.26 4.71
N HIS A 92 7.64 -8.45 4.59
CA HIS A 92 8.58 -7.35 4.47
C HIS A 92 9.68 -7.69 3.47
N MET A 93 10.41 -6.67 3.03
CA MET A 93 11.49 -6.86 2.05
C MET A 93 12.84 -7.03 2.73
N ILE A 94 13.59 -8.02 2.26
CA ILE A 94 14.97 -8.27 2.67
C ILE A 94 15.91 -8.23 1.46
N SER A 95 17.19 -7.92 1.69
CA SER A 95 18.20 -8.04 0.63
C SER A 95 18.28 -9.50 0.19
N ALA A 96 18.32 -9.76 -1.11
CA ALA A 96 18.47 -11.11 -1.63
C ALA A 96 19.75 -11.73 -1.05
N PRO A 97 19.67 -12.84 -0.28
CA PRO A 97 20.86 -13.58 0.11
C PRO A 97 21.50 -14.20 -1.13
N SER A 98 22.84 -14.26 -1.17
CA SER A 98 23.59 -14.96 -2.22
C SER A 98 23.31 -16.47 -2.27
N THR A 99 22.67 -17.00 -1.23
CA THR A 99 22.21 -18.39 -1.15
C THR A 99 20.70 -18.39 -1.28
N HIS A 100 20.18 -18.99 -2.36
CA HIS A 100 18.75 -19.23 -2.59
C HIS A 100 18.11 -19.86 -1.34
N GLN A 101 17.47 -19.04 -0.50
CA GLN A 101 16.52 -19.55 0.48
C GLN A 101 15.21 -19.83 -0.23
N GLU A 102 14.57 -20.93 0.17
CA GLU A 102 13.34 -21.45 -0.40
C GLU A 102 12.29 -20.34 -0.55
N PRO A 103 11.49 -20.37 -1.63
CA PRO A 103 10.41 -19.39 -1.82
C PRO A 103 9.50 -19.48 -0.60
N SER A 104 9.47 -18.43 0.22
CA SER A 104 8.47 -18.29 1.27
C SER A 104 7.10 -18.59 0.66
N GLU A 105 6.30 -19.41 1.34
CA GLU A 105 4.99 -19.84 0.85
C GLU A 105 4.11 -18.63 0.56
N VAL A 106 4.11 -18.18 -0.70
CA VAL A 106 3.40 -16.98 -1.18
C VAL A 106 1.89 -17.08 -0.93
N SER A 107 1.37 -18.29 -0.75
CA SER A 107 -0.03 -18.59 -0.43
C SER A 107 -0.46 -18.19 0.99
N ALA A 108 0.46 -17.94 1.92
CA ALA A 108 0.14 -17.61 3.31
C ALA A 108 -0.10 -16.11 3.56
N VAL A 109 -0.01 -15.27 2.53
CA VAL A 109 -0.06 -13.81 2.68
C VAL A 109 -1.48 -13.30 2.90
N LYS A 110 -1.63 -12.39 3.87
CA LYS A 110 -2.90 -11.72 4.16
C LYS A 110 -3.42 -10.94 2.95
N ASN A 111 -4.73 -11.03 2.71
CA ASN A 111 -5.47 -10.40 1.61
C ASN A 111 -5.11 -10.91 0.20
N GLY A 112 -4.38 -12.03 0.12
CA GLY A 112 -4.00 -12.68 -1.14
C GLY A 112 -2.80 -12.02 -1.84
N PRO A 113 -1.96 -12.80 -2.53
CA PRO A 113 -0.75 -12.29 -3.14
C PRO A 113 -1.01 -11.31 -4.29
N GLU A 114 -2.12 -11.43 -5.00
CA GLU A 114 -2.44 -10.57 -6.15
C GLU A 114 -2.81 -9.15 -5.73
N THR A 115 -3.64 -9.00 -4.70
CA THR A 115 -4.03 -7.69 -4.15
C THR A 115 -2.80 -6.97 -3.58
N GLN A 116 -1.93 -7.70 -2.87
CA GLN A 116 -0.67 -7.17 -2.34
C GLN A 116 0.29 -6.73 -3.45
N GLN A 117 0.43 -7.54 -4.50
CA GLN A 117 1.22 -7.18 -5.68
C GLN A 117 0.68 -5.91 -6.33
N LYS A 118 -0.65 -5.81 -6.54
CA LYS A 118 -1.28 -4.66 -7.18
C LYS A 118 -1.10 -3.38 -6.35
N ALA A 119 -1.39 -3.46 -5.04
CA ALA A 119 -1.20 -2.35 -4.11
C ALA A 119 0.26 -1.87 -4.08
N PHE A 120 1.23 -2.79 -4.04
CA PHE A 120 2.65 -2.44 -4.08
C PHE A 120 3.08 -1.86 -5.44
N GLY A 121 2.55 -2.39 -6.55
CA GLY A 121 2.76 -1.85 -7.89
C GLY A 121 2.27 -0.41 -8.01
N ASN A 122 1.06 -0.12 -7.51
CA ASN A 122 0.50 1.22 -7.47
C ASN A 122 1.24 2.16 -6.51
N PHE A 123 1.73 1.65 -5.38
CA PHE A 123 2.65 2.38 -4.52
C PHE A 123 3.94 2.79 -5.25
N LEU A 124 4.52 1.88 -6.04
CA LEU A 124 5.68 2.20 -6.88
C LEU A 124 5.33 3.16 -8.03
N CYS A 125 4.11 3.11 -8.58
CA CYS A 125 3.61 4.12 -9.51
C CYS A 125 3.64 5.51 -8.87
N ALA A 126 3.15 5.65 -7.63
CA ALA A 126 3.20 6.91 -6.89
C ALA A 126 4.64 7.43 -6.72
N MET A 127 5.59 6.54 -6.38
CA MET A 127 7.02 6.91 -6.28
C MET A 127 7.65 7.30 -7.61
N HIS A 128 7.14 6.80 -8.73
CA HIS A 128 7.59 7.18 -10.07
C HIS A 128 6.75 8.30 -10.70
N PHE A 129 5.91 8.97 -9.91
CA PHE A 129 4.99 10.03 -10.37
C PHE A 129 4.10 9.59 -11.54
N LYS A 130 3.75 8.30 -11.58
CA LYS A 130 2.80 7.73 -12.53
C LYS A 130 1.40 7.74 -11.92
N PRO A 131 0.35 7.87 -12.74
CA PRO A 131 -1.03 7.71 -12.27
C PRO A 131 -1.20 6.35 -11.58
N CYS A 132 -1.81 6.37 -10.40
CA CYS A 132 -2.21 5.15 -9.69
C CYS A 132 -3.63 4.80 -10.14
N GLU A 133 -3.90 3.56 -10.51
CA GLU A 133 -5.23 3.10 -10.90
C GLU A 133 -5.85 2.33 -9.75
N LEU A 134 -6.67 3.01 -8.94
CA LEU A 134 -7.36 2.39 -7.81
C LEU A 134 -8.70 1.85 -8.28
N GLU A 135 -8.86 0.53 -8.20
CA GLU A 135 -10.11 -0.16 -8.50
C GLU A 135 -10.91 -0.46 -7.24
N GLU A 136 -10.22 -0.80 -6.14
CA GLU A 136 -10.85 -1.29 -4.90
C GLU A 136 -10.39 -0.50 -3.67
N CYS A 137 -11.28 -0.38 -2.68
CA CYS A 137 -10.97 0.30 -1.42
C CYS A 137 -9.92 -0.48 -0.59
N GLU A 138 -9.94 -1.81 -0.65
CA GLU A 138 -8.97 -2.66 0.04
C GLU A 138 -7.54 -2.43 -0.46
N GLU A 139 -7.37 -2.33 -1.78
CA GLU A 139 -6.09 -2.00 -2.40
C GLU A 139 -5.56 -0.64 -1.90
N PHE A 140 -6.45 0.34 -1.78
CA PHE A 140 -6.09 1.68 -1.32
C PHE A 140 -5.68 1.70 0.17
N ILE A 141 -6.38 0.94 1.01
CA ILE A 141 -6.02 0.77 2.43
C ILE A 141 -4.63 0.12 2.54
N LEU A 142 -4.42 -0.99 1.83
CA LEU A 142 -3.13 -1.70 1.79
C LEU A 142 -1.99 -0.81 1.29
N MET A 143 -2.22 -0.05 0.22
CA MET A 143 -1.24 0.89 -0.31
C MET A 143 -0.85 1.96 0.72
N THR A 144 -1.80 2.40 1.55
CA THR A 144 -1.54 3.34 2.65
C THR A 144 -0.72 2.69 3.76
N GLU A 145 -1.02 1.45 4.13
CA GLU A 145 -0.24 0.67 5.11
C GLU A 145 1.21 0.46 4.63
N LEU A 146 1.40 0.11 3.36
CA LEU A 146 2.73 -0.02 2.75
C LEU A 146 3.47 1.33 2.78
N ALA A 147 2.80 2.43 2.45
CA ALA A 147 3.42 3.75 2.51
C ALA A 147 3.76 4.20 3.94
N ASP A 148 3.00 3.78 4.95
CA ASP A 148 3.33 4.00 6.36
C ASP A 148 4.60 3.21 6.74
N HIS A 149 4.60 1.91 6.43
CA HIS A 149 5.71 0.99 6.68
C HIS A 149 7.02 1.45 6.02
N TYR A 150 6.98 1.76 4.72
CA TYR A 150 8.12 2.25 3.95
C TYR A 150 8.35 3.77 4.11
N ARG A 151 7.68 4.45 5.06
CA ARG A 151 7.89 5.87 5.38
C ARG A 151 7.78 6.80 4.16
N ALA A 152 6.73 6.61 3.37
CA ALA A 152 6.46 7.26 2.09
C ALA A 152 5.02 7.83 1.99
N LEU A 153 4.32 8.03 3.10
CA LEU A 153 2.95 8.59 3.12
C LEU A 153 2.81 9.92 2.37
N ARG A 154 3.84 10.78 2.41
CA ARG A 154 3.80 12.10 1.76
C ARG A 154 3.66 11.99 0.24
N ILE A 155 4.47 11.14 -0.39
CA ILE A 155 4.42 10.98 -1.85
C ILE A 155 3.10 10.33 -2.28
N LEU A 156 2.63 9.37 -1.49
CA LEU A 156 1.34 8.73 -1.74
C LEU A 156 0.19 9.74 -1.67
N SER A 157 0.13 10.54 -0.61
CA SER A 157 -0.86 11.62 -0.45
C SER A 157 -0.84 12.60 -1.63
N GLN A 158 0.35 12.99 -2.08
CA GLN A 158 0.51 13.90 -3.21
C GLN A 158 0.01 13.29 -4.53
N SER A 159 0.37 12.03 -4.83
CA SER A 159 -0.09 11.33 -6.02
C SER A 159 -1.62 11.20 -6.04
N LEU A 160 -2.20 10.88 -4.88
CA LEU A 160 -3.62 10.66 -4.73
C LEU A 160 -4.45 11.93 -4.75
N ASN A 161 -3.94 13.06 -4.28
CA ASN A 161 -4.67 14.34 -4.39
C ASN A 161 -5.04 14.67 -5.85
N GLY A 162 -4.23 14.24 -6.83
CA GLY A 162 -4.54 14.39 -8.26
C GLY A 162 -5.50 13.32 -8.81
N ALA A 163 -5.42 12.08 -8.31
CA ALA A 163 -6.18 10.93 -8.83
C ALA A 163 -7.57 10.76 -8.18
N LEU A 164 -7.68 11.05 -6.88
CA LEU A 164 -8.87 10.78 -6.07
C LEU A 164 -10.14 11.49 -6.54
N PRO A 165 -10.13 12.77 -6.98
CA PRO A 165 -11.37 13.41 -7.45
C PRO A 165 -11.99 12.70 -8.66
N ARG A 166 -11.16 12.07 -9.51
CA ARG A 166 -11.63 11.30 -10.66
C ARG A 166 -12.09 9.90 -10.24
N GLN A 167 -11.37 9.26 -9.31
CA GLN A 167 -11.63 7.89 -8.86
C GLN A 167 -12.77 7.78 -7.84
N LEU A 168 -12.87 8.71 -6.89
CA LEU A 168 -13.97 8.78 -5.92
C LEU A 168 -15.33 9.01 -6.59
N ARG A 169 -15.37 9.63 -7.77
CA ARG A 169 -16.60 9.74 -8.58
C ARG A 169 -17.04 8.40 -9.14
N LEU A 170 -16.11 7.47 -9.38
CA LEU A 170 -16.38 6.13 -9.91
C LEU A 170 -16.67 5.13 -8.78
N ALA A 171 -15.96 5.23 -7.65
CA ALA A 171 -16.10 4.35 -6.49
C ALA A 171 -17.28 4.71 -5.55
N HIS A 172 -17.87 5.90 -5.68
CA HIS A 172 -18.91 6.42 -4.79
C HIS A 172 -20.17 5.54 -4.69
N VAL A 173 -20.40 4.68 -5.68
CA VAL A 173 -21.71 4.05 -5.87
C VAL A 173 -21.85 2.73 -5.10
N TYR A 174 -20.75 2.07 -4.68
CA TYR A 174 -20.84 0.73 -4.08
C TYR A 174 -19.96 0.47 -2.84
N ASP A 175 -18.70 0.90 -2.78
CA ASP A 175 -17.77 0.40 -1.73
C ASP A 175 -17.53 1.36 -0.57
N VAL A 176 -17.58 2.67 -0.80
CA VAL A 176 -17.21 3.67 0.23
C VAL A 176 -18.03 3.54 1.54
N PRO A 177 -19.35 3.26 1.53
CA PRO A 177 -20.11 3.09 2.77
C PRO A 177 -19.65 1.88 3.60
N ALA A 178 -19.24 0.79 2.96
CA ALA A 178 -18.82 -0.44 3.62
C ALA A 178 -17.46 -0.25 4.32
N TYR A 179 -16.55 0.48 3.68
CA TYR A 179 -15.19 0.76 4.17
C TYR A 179 -15.05 2.14 4.84
N ALA A 180 -16.16 2.81 5.17
CA ALA A 180 -16.14 4.20 5.63
C ALA A 180 -15.28 4.42 6.89
N LYS A 181 -15.15 3.39 7.74
CA LYS A 181 -14.33 3.46 8.95
C LYS A 181 -12.84 3.38 8.60
N GLU A 182 -12.44 2.34 7.87
CA GLU A 182 -11.04 2.15 7.48
C GLU A 182 -10.55 3.32 6.61
N LEU A 183 -11.38 3.75 5.65
CA LEU A 183 -11.07 4.89 4.78
C LEU A 183 -10.98 6.22 5.54
N PHE A 184 -11.75 6.40 6.61
CA PHE A 184 -11.63 7.60 7.46
C PHE A 184 -10.27 7.65 8.16
N GLU A 185 -9.79 6.53 8.68
CA GLU A 185 -8.46 6.46 9.30
C GLU A 185 -7.34 6.69 8.27
N VAL A 186 -7.46 6.10 7.09
CA VAL A 186 -6.57 6.32 5.95
C VAL A 186 -6.55 7.79 5.53
N ALA A 187 -7.72 8.43 5.45
CA ALA A 187 -7.84 9.84 5.08
C ALA A 187 -7.11 10.75 6.07
N ILE A 188 -7.19 10.45 7.37
CA ILE A 188 -6.45 11.17 8.41
C ILE A 188 -4.94 10.96 8.26
N LYS A 189 -4.49 9.71 8.08
CA LYS A 189 -3.06 9.40 7.89
C LYS A 189 -2.46 10.14 6.69
N LEU A 190 -3.18 10.14 5.56
CA LEU A 190 -2.76 10.81 4.34
C LEU A 190 -2.99 12.33 4.36
N ARG A 191 -3.69 12.85 5.38
CA ARG A 191 -4.12 14.26 5.49
C ARG A 191 -4.90 14.73 4.25
N ASN A 192 -5.74 13.84 3.70
CA ASN A 192 -6.56 14.16 2.54
C ASN A 192 -7.91 14.70 2.98
N ALA A 193 -8.14 16.00 2.81
CA ALA A 193 -9.36 16.66 3.27
C ALA A 193 -10.62 16.20 2.52
N LEU A 194 -10.52 15.93 1.22
CA LEU A 194 -11.68 15.53 0.40
C LEU A 194 -12.20 14.15 0.82
N LEU A 195 -11.32 13.16 0.86
CA LEU A 195 -11.67 11.81 1.31
C LEU A 195 -12.18 11.80 2.75
N LEU A 196 -11.56 12.61 3.62
CA LEU A 196 -11.98 12.75 5.01
C LEU A 196 -13.42 13.24 5.12
N GLN A 197 -13.79 14.27 4.33
CA GLN A 197 -15.14 14.82 4.30
C GLN A 197 -16.15 13.79 3.79
N GLU A 198 -15.84 13.09 2.70
CA GLU A 198 -16.72 12.05 2.15
C GLU A 198 -16.95 10.92 3.16
N CYS A 199 -15.88 10.40 3.77
CA CYS A 199 -16.00 9.35 4.79
C CYS A 199 -16.77 9.83 6.03
N LEU A 200 -16.57 11.09 6.43
CA LEU A 200 -17.28 11.69 7.56
C LEU A 200 -18.79 11.71 7.33
N ILE A 201 -19.25 12.03 6.11
CA ILE A 201 -20.67 12.01 5.75
C ILE A 201 -21.27 10.63 6.03
N TYR A 202 -20.63 9.55 5.57
CA TYR A 202 -21.11 8.18 5.81
C TYR A 202 -21.04 7.77 7.28
N LEU A 203 -20.06 8.28 8.05
CA LEU A 203 -19.94 7.98 9.47
C LEU A 203 -21.01 8.66 10.34
N VAL A 204 -21.45 9.85 9.96
CA VAL A 204 -22.43 10.65 10.72
C VAL A 204 -23.86 10.49 10.20
N SER A 205 -24.05 10.07 8.93
CA SER A 205 -25.37 9.98 8.30
C SER A 205 -26.37 9.09 9.01
N PRO A 206 -25.99 7.99 9.71
CA PRO A 206 -26.96 7.22 10.48
C PRO A 206 -27.30 7.94 11.78
N TRP A 207 -28.22 8.91 11.72
CA TRP A 207 -28.56 9.83 12.81
C TRP A 207 -28.87 9.16 14.15
N HIS A 208 -29.65 8.07 14.12
CA HIS A 208 -30.04 7.36 15.33
C HIS A 208 -28.90 6.51 15.91
N ARG A 209 -27.97 6.04 15.07
CA ARG A 209 -26.88 5.15 15.46
C ARG A 209 -25.63 5.42 14.62
N PRO A 210 -24.95 6.55 14.86
CA PRO A 210 -23.88 6.97 13.98
C PRO A 210 -22.67 6.05 14.12
N LEU A 211 -22.06 5.70 12.98
CA LEU A 211 -21.01 4.69 12.89
C LEU A 211 -19.71 5.14 13.57
N TYR A 212 -19.47 6.45 13.67
CA TYR A 212 -18.27 6.99 14.32
C TYR A 212 -18.12 6.55 15.80
N ARG A 213 -19.23 6.18 16.46
CA ARG A 213 -19.18 5.70 17.86
C ARG A 213 -18.40 4.41 18.02
N SER A 214 -18.30 3.63 16.95
CA SER A 214 -17.59 2.35 16.89
C SER A 214 -16.13 2.46 16.42
N LEU A 215 -15.62 3.68 16.18
CA LEU A 215 -14.20 3.89 15.88
C LEU A 215 -13.34 3.51 17.08
N LEU A 216 -12.20 2.87 16.81
CA LEU A 216 -11.27 2.39 17.84
C LEU A 216 -10.46 3.54 18.44
N ASP A 217 -9.96 4.46 17.60
CA ASP A 217 -9.14 5.57 18.08
C ASP A 217 -10.02 6.68 18.70
N PRO A 218 -9.80 7.06 19.97
CA PRO A 218 -10.54 8.13 20.63
C PRO A 218 -10.34 9.50 19.95
N LYS A 219 -9.20 9.77 19.32
CA LYS A 219 -8.94 11.01 18.57
C LYS A 219 -9.82 11.07 17.33
N PHE A 220 -9.89 9.97 16.57
CA PHE A 220 -10.73 9.88 15.36
C PHE A 220 -12.20 10.01 15.73
N LYS A 221 -12.60 9.34 16.81
CA LYS A 221 -13.95 9.46 17.37
C LYS A 221 -14.30 10.90 17.78
N LYS A 222 -13.36 11.64 18.37
CA LYS A 222 -13.55 13.06 18.73
C LYS A 222 -13.75 13.93 17.48
N ILE A 223 -12.92 13.74 16.44
CA ILE A 223 -13.03 14.49 15.17
C ILE A 223 -14.40 14.24 14.54
N ALA A 224 -14.80 12.98 14.42
CA ALA A 224 -16.09 12.62 13.84
C ALA A 224 -17.28 13.10 14.68
N HIS A 225 -17.14 13.10 16.02
CA HIS A 225 -18.17 13.64 16.91
C HIS A 225 -18.38 15.15 16.73
N VAL A 226 -17.31 15.93 16.57
CA VAL A 226 -17.41 17.36 16.25
C VAL A 226 -18.14 17.58 14.92
N GLY A 227 -17.82 16.77 13.91
CA GLY A 227 -18.54 16.76 12.64
C GLY A 227 -20.04 16.50 12.81
N TYR A 228 -20.40 15.47 13.56
CA TYR A 228 -21.80 15.14 13.87
C TYR A 228 -22.54 16.29 14.55
N LEU A 229 -21.92 16.92 15.57
CA LEU A 229 -22.52 18.06 16.27
C LEU A 229 -22.75 19.25 15.34
N SER A 230 -21.80 19.56 14.46
CA SER A 230 -21.94 20.66 13.50
C SER A 230 -23.09 20.45 12.52
N VAL A 231 -23.34 19.20 12.08
CA VAL A 231 -24.49 18.93 11.22
C VAL A 231 -25.80 18.92 12.01
N ALA A 232 -25.80 18.39 13.24
CA ALA A 232 -26.97 18.42 14.13
C ALA A 232 -27.42 19.85 14.46
N GLU A 233 -26.48 20.76 14.70
CA GLU A 233 -26.73 22.20 14.91
C GLU A 233 -27.45 22.81 13.71
N LYS A 234 -26.90 22.63 12.49
CA LYS A 234 -27.53 23.13 11.26
C LYS A 234 -28.93 22.58 11.01
N ILE A 235 -29.17 21.32 11.36
CA ILE A 235 -30.49 20.71 11.23
C ILE A 235 -31.47 21.33 12.24
N ALA A 236 -31.03 21.57 13.47
CA ALA A 236 -31.85 22.22 14.48
C ALA A 236 -32.23 23.65 14.07
N ASP A 237 -31.27 24.43 13.57
CA ASP A 237 -31.51 25.78 13.05
C ASP A 237 -32.56 25.76 11.94
N PHE A 238 -32.40 24.87 10.95
CA PHE A 238 -33.35 24.72 9.84
C PHE A 238 -34.75 24.31 10.32
N GLN A 239 -34.86 23.43 11.32
CA GLN A 239 -36.15 23.04 11.89
C GLN A 239 -36.84 24.21 12.60
N THR A 240 -36.09 25.08 13.26
CA THR A 240 -36.64 26.29 13.88
C THR A 240 -37.08 27.34 12.86
N GLU A 241 -36.43 27.42 11.71
CA GLU A 241 -36.85 28.29 10.59
C GLU A 241 -38.16 27.80 9.94
N ILE A 242 -38.35 26.49 9.78
CA ILE A 242 -39.61 25.93 9.25
C ILE A 242 -40.79 26.07 10.22
N ALA A 243 -40.52 26.08 11.52
CA ALA A 243 -41.55 26.13 12.55
C ALA A 243 -42.09 27.55 12.83
N ASN A 244 -41.41 28.59 12.33
CA ASN A 244 -41.82 29.99 12.41
C ASN A 244 -42.47 30.48 11.11
#